data_AF-A0AA88H785-F1
#
_entry.id   AF-A0AA88H785-F1
#
_cell.length_a   1.000
_cell.length_b   1.000
_cell.length_c   1.000
_cell.angle_alpha   90.00
_cell.angle_beta   90.00
_cell.angle_gamma   90.00
#
_symmetry.space_group_name_H-M   'P 1'
#
loop_
_entity.id
_entity.type
_entity.pdbx_description
1 polymer ?
#
loop_
_entity_poly.entity_id
_entity_poly.type
_entity_poly.pdbx_seq_one_letter_code
_entity_poly.pdbx_strand_id
1 'polypeptide(L)'
;MRKIIFFLTIFLCSTNVSSNLDLRKYFKVDPPPHEDVAKMARYIVHVSDWAGMATISTRQGILGSPFANIFSVSDGTKKKSTGVPYMYLTDLEMSVKDLKVDNRASITMSLAQTSFCKRHKYDPESPLCAHVVLTGNVEKVHTNSKEGRFAEKSLFTRHPEMPDWPKDHGWWFGKLNITEVCVLDYFGGAKYPTLKEYFKADPLI
;
A
#
# COMPACT_ATOMS: atom_id res chain seq x y z
N MET A 1 -23.46 -12.17 69.45
CA MET A 1 -24.20 -12.22 68.16
C MET A 1 -24.65 -10.81 67.78
N ARG A 2 -23.89 -10.13 66.90
CA ARG A 2 -24.30 -8.86 66.27
C ARG A 2 -24.14 -9.05 64.77
N LYS A 3 -25.26 -8.99 64.04
CA LYS A 3 -25.30 -9.08 62.57
C LYS A 3 -24.97 -7.70 62.01
N ILE A 4 -23.86 -7.57 61.30
CA ILE A 4 -23.54 -6.40 60.49
C ILE A 4 -23.97 -6.75 59.06
N ILE A 5 -24.93 -6.02 58.54
CA ILE A 5 -25.41 -6.11 57.16
C ILE A 5 -24.47 -5.25 56.31
N PHE A 6 -23.67 -5.87 55.45
CA PHE A 6 -22.95 -5.17 54.39
C PHE A 6 -23.92 -4.89 53.23
N PHE A 7 -24.24 -3.62 53.00
CA PHE A 7 -24.86 -3.19 51.76
C PHE A 7 -23.81 -3.24 50.64
N LEU A 8 -23.95 -4.22 49.74
CA LEU A 8 -23.15 -4.29 48.53
C LEU A 8 -23.82 -3.44 47.44
N THR A 9 -23.47 -2.16 47.34
CA THR A 9 -23.85 -1.32 46.20
C THR A 9 -23.03 -1.74 44.99
N ILE A 10 -23.61 -2.60 44.14
CA ILE A 10 -23.06 -2.93 42.81
C ILE A 10 -23.30 -1.71 41.91
N PHE A 11 -22.24 -0.95 41.65
CA PHE A 11 -22.23 0.09 40.62
C PHE A 11 -22.07 -0.62 39.26
N LEU A 12 -23.18 -0.89 38.58
CA LEU A 12 -23.19 -1.34 37.18
C LEU A 12 -22.68 -0.19 36.31
N CYS A 13 -21.36 -0.15 36.08
CA CYS A 13 -20.78 0.65 35.01
C CYS A 13 -21.23 0.01 33.69
N SER A 14 -22.33 0.50 33.12
CA SER A 14 -22.73 0.17 31.76
C SER A 14 -21.70 0.77 30.81
N THR A 15 -20.69 -0.01 30.45
CA THR A 15 -19.85 0.30 29.29
C THR A 15 -20.74 0.22 28.07
N ASN A 16 -21.23 1.37 27.61
CA ASN A 16 -21.69 1.53 26.24
C ASN A 16 -20.48 1.29 25.34
N VAL A 17 -20.22 0.02 25.02
CA VAL A 17 -19.43 -0.36 23.86
C VAL A 17 -20.29 0.04 22.68
N SER A 18 -20.17 1.30 22.27
CA SER A 18 -20.63 1.75 20.96
C SER A 18 -20.08 0.76 19.96
N SER A 19 -21.02 0.05 19.33
CA SER A 19 -20.78 -0.95 18.30
C SER A 19 -19.62 -0.50 17.42
N ASN A 20 -18.56 -1.30 17.37
CA ASN A 20 -17.61 -1.28 16.28
C ASN A 20 -18.42 -1.25 14.99
N LEU A 21 -18.57 -0.07 14.38
CA LEU A 21 -19.00 0.01 13.00
C LEU A 21 -17.99 -0.81 12.23
N ASP A 22 -18.48 -1.93 11.72
CA ASP A 22 -17.70 -3.03 11.18
C ASP A 22 -16.73 -2.54 10.11
N LEU A 23 -15.48 -2.24 10.50
CA LEU A 23 -14.38 -1.91 9.61
C LEU A 23 -14.08 -3.06 8.64
N ARG A 24 -14.64 -4.27 8.86
CA ARG A 24 -14.55 -5.40 7.92
C ARG A 24 -15.48 -5.25 6.72
N LYS A 25 -16.46 -4.35 6.76
CA LYS A 25 -17.44 -4.18 5.66
C LYS A 25 -16.90 -3.42 4.45
N TYR A 26 -15.78 -2.71 4.59
CA TYR A 26 -15.25 -1.83 3.53
C TYR A 26 -14.20 -2.46 2.60
N PHE A 27 -13.72 -3.69 2.85
CA PHE A 27 -12.80 -4.41 1.95
C PHE A 27 -13.38 -5.78 1.56
N LYS A 28 -14.52 -5.77 0.87
CA LYS A 28 -15.19 -6.97 0.39
C LYS A 28 -15.62 -6.87 -1.07
N VAL A 29 -14.81 -6.21 -1.89
CA VAL A 29 -14.91 -6.34 -3.34
C VAL A 29 -13.87 -7.38 -3.73
N ASP A 30 -14.30 -8.52 -4.26
CA ASP A 30 -13.38 -9.49 -4.85
C ASP A 30 -12.65 -8.84 -6.04
N PRO A 31 -11.46 -9.34 -6.43
CA PRO A 31 -10.75 -8.81 -7.59
C PRO A 31 -11.64 -8.79 -8.83
N PRO A 32 -11.46 -7.83 -9.75
CA PRO A 32 -12.21 -7.78 -11.00
C PRO A 32 -11.92 -9.00 -11.89
N PRO A 33 -12.71 -9.25 -12.95
CA PRO A 33 -12.39 -10.24 -13.97
C PRO A 33 -10.97 -10.03 -14.53
N HIS A 34 -10.24 -11.10 -14.83
CA HIS A 34 -8.86 -11.02 -15.31
C HIS A 34 -8.76 -10.45 -16.74
N GLU A 35 -9.88 -10.31 -17.43
CA GLU A 35 -10.00 -9.61 -18.71
C GLU A 35 -9.91 -8.09 -18.52
N ASP A 36 -10.30 -7.57 -17.35
CA ASP A 36 -10.19 -6.15 -17.00
C ASP A 36 -8.80 -5.81 -16.44
N VAL A 37 -7.76 -6.09 -17.22
CA VAL A 37 -6.33 -6.04 -16.81
C VAL A 37 -5.95 -4.74 -16.09
N ALA A 38 -6.35 -3.59 -16.65
CA ALA A 38 -6.07 -2.29 -16.05
C ALA A 38 -6.77 -2.10 -14.69
N LYS A 39 -8.00 -2.62 -14.57
CA LYS A 39 -8.76 -2.60 -13.31
C LYS A 39 -8.15 -3.56 -12.30
N MET A 40 -7.68 -4.74 -12.72
CA MET A 40 -6.94 -5.67 -11.85
C MET A 40 -5.67 -5.01 -11.29
N ALA A 41 -4.88 -4.35 -12.15
CA ALA A 41 -3.71 -3.60 -11.72
C ALA A 41 -4.06 -2.55 -10.66
N ARG A 42 -5.07 -1.72 -10.95
CA ARG A 42 -5.55 -0.67 -10.02
C ARG A 42 -6.09 -1.25 -8.73
N TYR A 43 -6.80 -2.37 -8.78
CA TYR A 43 -7.33 -3.05 -7.62
C TYR A 43 -6.18 -3.52 -6.72
N ILE A 44 -5.19 -4.23 -7.28
CA ILE A 44 -4.02 -4.72 -6.53
C ILE A 44 -3.27 -3.55 -5.87
N VAL A 45 -3.01 -2.47 -6.61
CA VAL A 45 -2.36 -1.28 -6.05
C VAL A 45 -3.16 -0.68 -4.90
N HIS A 46 -4.49 -0.59 -5.04
CA HIS A 46 -5.33 0.02 -4.01
C HIS A 46 -5.42 -0.81 -2.72
N VAL A 47 -5.55 -2.14 -2.85
CA VAL A 47 -5.69 -3.04 -1.68
C VAL A 47 -4.36 -3.32 -0.96
N SER A 48 -3.23 -2.98 -1.55
CA SER A 48 -1.90 -3.29 -1.00
C SER A 48 -1.36 -2.13 -0.18
N ASP A 49 -1.15 -2.33 1.12
CA ASP A 49 -0.61 -1.28 2.02
C ASP A 49 0.92 -1.19 1.96
N TRP A 50 1.61 -2.16 1.37
CA TRP A 50 3.06 -2.16 1.18
C TRP A 50 3.44 -2.77 -0.16
N ALA A 51 4.66 -2.51 -0.62
CA ALA A 51 5.22 -3.04 -1.86
C ALA A 51 6.67 -3.49 -1.67
N GLY A 52 7.09 -4.48 -2.47
CA GLY A 52 8.52 -4.75 -2.66
C GLY A 52 9.07 -3.82 -3.72
N MET A 53 10.08 -3.01 -3.40
CA MET A 53 10.73 -2.08 -4.33
C MET A 53 12.12 -2.59 -4.69
N ALA A 54 12.45 -2.59 -5.97
CA ALA A 54 13.80 -2.81 -6.49
C ALA A 54 14.47 -1.47 -6.86
N THR A 55 15.68 -1.24 -6.35
CA THR A 55 16.57 -0.10 -6.69
C THR A 55 17.92 -0.61 -7.22
N ILE A 56 18.74 0.28 -7.79
CA ILE A 56 20.11 -0.05 -8.22
C ILE A 56 21.08 0.36 -7.12
N SER A 57 21.71 -0.61 -6.48
CA SER A 57 22.53 -0.36 -5.29
C SER A 57 23.76 0.49 -5.57
N THR A 58 24.00 1.47 -4.71
CA THR A 58 25.16 2.38 -4.70
C THR A 58 26.19 2.02 -3.62
N ARG A 59 25.89 1.00 -2.81
CA ARG A 59 26.72 0.59 -1.66
C ARG A 59 27.89 -0.28 -2.10
N GLN A 60 29.02 -0.11 -1.42
CA GLN A 60 30.20 -0.94 -1.61
C GLN A 60 29.87 -2.43 -1.33
N GLY A 61 30.38 -3.32 -2.19
CA GLY A 61 30.14 -4.77 -2.13
C GLY A 61 28.99 -5.27 -3.00
N ILE A 62 28.01 -4.41 -3.31
CA ILE A 62 26.87 -4.72 -4.19
C ILE A 62 26.57 -3.58 -5.17
N LEU A 63 27.58 -2.80 -5.55
CA LEU A 63 27.44 -1.68 -6.48
C LEU A 63 26.87 -2.17 -7.83
N GLY A 64 25.81 -1.52 -8.32
CA GLY A 64 25.13 -1.86 -9.56
C GLY A 64 24.21 -3.08 -9.48
N SER A 65 24.16 -3.79 -8.35
CA SER A 65 23.25 -4.93 -8.17
C SER A 65 21.82 -4.46 -7.91
N PRO A 66 20.80 -5.20 -8.37
CA PRO A 66 19.42 -4.95 -7.96
C PRO A 66 19.29 -5.20 -6.46
N PHE A 67 18.66 -4.26 -5.75
CA PHE A 67 18.41 -4.35 -4.33
C PHE A 67 16.91 -4.24 -4.05
N ALA A 68 16.35 -5.29 -3.44
CA ALA A 68 14.94 -5.34 -3.08
C ALA A 68 14.74 -4.95 -1.60
N ASN A 69 13.76 -4.09 -1.32
CA ASN A 69 13.38 -3.69 0.03
C ASN A 69 11.86 -3.49 0.16
N ILE A 70 11.34 -3.39 1.38
CA ILE A 70 9.91 -3.21 1.68
C ILE A 70 9.60 -1.73 1.93
N PHE A 71 8.53 -1.24 1.30
CA PHE A 71 8.03 0.11 1.49
C PHE A 71 6.53 0.11 1.77
N SER A 72 6.12 0.85 2.78
CA SER A 72 4.71 1.21 2.95
C SER A 72 4.27 2.15 1.83
N VAL A 73 3.13 1.84 1.22
CA VAL A 73 2.60 2.61 0.08
C VAL A 73 1.12 2.94 0.25
N SER A 74 0.69 3.98 -0.45
CA SER A 74 -0.71 4.33 -0.57
C SER A 74 -0.97 5.00 -1.91
N ASP A 75 -2.00 4.57 -2.63
CA ASP A 75 -2.46 5.28 -3.84
C ASP A 75 -3.65 6.21 -3.57
N GLY A 76 -4.03 6.36 -2.30
CA GLY A 76 -5.26 7.03 -1.94
C GLY A 76 -5.81 6.67 -0.56
N THR A 77 -6.94 7.26 -0.19
CA THR A 77 -7.70 6.81 0.99
C THR A 77 -8.57 5.60 0.63
N LYS A 78 -9.11 4.88 1.61
CA LYS A 78 -10.05 3.74 1.37
C LYS A 78 -11.26 4.05 0.46
N LYS A 79 -11.58 5.32 0.21
CA LYS A 79 -12.72 5.76 -0.61
C LYS A 79 -12.31 6.48 -1.90
N LYS A 80 -11.01 6.63 -2.15
CA LYS A 80 -10.49 7.39 -3.29
C LYS A 80 -9.10 6.93 -3.63
N SER A 81 -8.92 6.39 -4.83
CA SER A 81 -7.65 5.96 -5.41
C SER A 81 -7.27 6.87 -6.59
N THR A 82 -5.97 7.17 -6.75
CA THR A 82 -5.42 7.75 -7.98
C THR A 82 -4.59 6.76 -8.79
N GLY A 83 -4.27 5.58 -8.24
CA GLY A 83 -3.33 4.63 -8.83
C GLY A 83 -1.88 5.06 -8.78
N VAL A 84 -1.53 6.18 -8.14
CA VAL A 84 -0.14 6.62 -8.00
C VAL A 84 0.38 6.17 -6.63
N PRO A 85 1.37 5.27 -6.54
CA PRO A 85 1.93 4.87 -5.26
C PRO A 85 2.69 6.03 -4.61
N TYR A 86 2.16 6.55 -3.51
CA TYR A 86 2.85 7.49 -2.64
C TYR A 86 3.57 6.74 -1.52
N MET A 87 4.67 7.33 -1.04
CA MET A 87 5.52 6.82 0.04
C MET A 87 5.91 7.95 0.99
N TYR A 88 6.20 7.62 2.24
CA TYR A 88 6.80 8.54 3.22
C TYR A 88 8.24 8.11 3.48
N LEU A 89 9.19 8.92 3.00
CA LEU A 89 10.59 8.53 2.81
C LEU A 89 11.53 9.41 3.62
N THR A 90 12.71 8.87 3.94
CA THR A 90 13.82 9.59 4.60
C THR A 90 15.12 9.31 3.85
N ASP A 91 16.00 10.30 3.78
CA ASP A 91 17.35 10.16 3.18
C ASP A 91 18.27 9.20 3.96
N LEU A 92 17.84 8.76 5.15
CA LEU A 92 18.53 7.75 5.96
C LEU A 92 18.33 6.33 5.42
N GLU A 93 17.23 6.08 4.71
CA GLU A 93 16.85 4.76 4.21
C GLU A 93 17.79 4.30 3.07
N MET A 94 18.13 3.01 3.04
CA MET A 94 19.18 2.47 2.17
C MET A 94 18.83 2.57 0.69
N SER A 95 17.61 2.20 0.31
CA SER A 95 17.12 2.34 -1.06
C SER A 95 16.92 3.80 -1.46
N VAL A 96 16.61 4.72 -0.53
CA VAL A 96 16.57 6.16 -0.81
C VAL A 96 17.95 6.71 -1.16
N LYS A 97 19.03 6.18 -0.55
CA LYS A 97 20.40 6.53 -0.95
C LYS A 97 20.69 6.12 -2.41
N ASP A 98 20.20 4.96 -2.82
CA ASP A 98 20.27 4.51 -4.21
C ASP A 98 19.47 5.44 -5.13
N LEU A 99 18.24 5.76 -4.75
CA LEU A 99 17.32 6.62 -5.52
C LEU A 99 17.84 8.06 -5.71
N LYS A 100 18.74 8.54 -4.86
CA LYS A 100 19.40 9.85 -5.02
C LYS A 100 20.45 9.86 -6.13
N VAL A 101 20.97 8.69 -6.51
CA VAL A 101 21.94 8.54 -7.62
C VAL A 101 21.22 8.13 -8.90
N ASP A 102 20.30 7.17 -8.79
CA ASP A 102 19.48 6.69 -9.89
C ASP A 102 18.06 6.44 -9.38
N ASN A 103 17.13 7.32 -9.74
CA ASN A 103 15.77 7.27 -9.22
C ASN A 103 14.88 6.25 -9.93
N ARG A 104 15.40 5.43 -10.84
CA ARG A 104 14.65 4.33 -11.46
C ARG A 104 14.34 3.26 -10.41
N ALA A 105 13.10 2.81 -10.41
CA ALA A 105 12.64 1.74 -9.53
C ALA A 105 11.55 0.89 -10.19
N SER A 106 11.40 -0.33 -9.68
CA SER A 106 10.23 -1.15 -9.94
C SER A 106 9.62 -1.54 -8.60
N ILE A 107 8.30 -1.45 -8.46
CA ILE A 107 7.59 -1.95 -7.27
C ILE A 107 6.66 -3.08 -7.66
N THR A 108 6.53 -4.08 -6.79
CA THR A 108 5.57 -5.17 -6.96
C THR A 108 4.64 -5.32 -5.77
N MET A 109 3.39 -5.64 -6.07
CA MET A 109 2.31 -5.89 -5.13
C MET A 109 1.52 -7.11 -5.61
N SER A 110 0.97 -7.89 -4.69
CA SER A 110 0.28 -9.15 -4.98
C SER A 110 -0.95 -9.32 -4.10
N LEU A 111 -1.97 -9.99 -4.64
CA LEU A 111 -3.11 -10.44 -3.84
C LEU A 111 -2.71 -11.39 -2.70
N ALA A 112 -1.49 -11.95 -2.71
CA ALA A 112 -0.91 -12.69 -1.59
C ALA A 112 -0.73 -11.84 -0.32
N GLN A 113 -0.66 -10.52 -0.47
CA GLN A 113 -0.61 -9.57 0.65
C GLN A 113 -1.98 -9.43 1.35
N THR A 114 -3.04 -9.91 0.69
CA THR A 114 -4.40 -10.02 1.25
C THR A 114 -4.70 -11.47 1.65
N SER A 115 -5.92 -11.75 2.11
CA SER A 115 -6.35 -13.15 2.33
C SER A 115 -6.83 -13.86 1.05
N PHE A 116 -6.89 -13.19 -0.10
CA PHE A 116 -7.48 -13.72 -1.34
C PHE A 116 -6.83 -15.04 -1.78
N CYS A 117 -5.51 -15.06 -2.00
CA CYS A 117 -4.82 -16.26 -2.52
C CYS A 117 -4.90 -17.42 -1.53
N LYS A 118 -4.74 -17.12 -0.23
CA LYS A 118 -4.88 -18.13 0.84
C LYS A 118 -6.27 -18.76 0.89
N ARG A 119 -7.34 -17.96 0.74
CA ARG A 119 -8.72 -18.48 0.71
C ARG A 119 -8.99 -19.38 -0.50
N HIS A 120 -8.38 -19.08 -1.64
CA HIS A 120 -8.52 -19.86 -2.87
C HIS A 120 -7.48 -21.00 -3.02
N LYS A 121 -6.55 -21.13 -2.06
CA LYS A 121 -5.44 -22.09 -2.10
C LYS A 121 -4.55 -21.91 -3.35
N TYR A 122 -4.38 -20.67 -3.79
CA TYR A 122 -3.42 -20.34 -4.82
C TYR A 122 -2.05 -20.15 -4.18
N ASP A 123 -1.05 -20.80 -4.77
CA ASP A 123 0.34 -20.48 -4.48
C ASP A 123 0.62 -19.01 -4.85
N PRO A 124 1.41 -18.24 -4.06
CA PRO A 124 1.73 -16.85 -4.38
C PRO A 124 2.39 -16.62 -5.75
N GLU A 125 3.09 -17.60 -6.31
CA GLU A 125 3.71 -17.52 -7.64
C GLU A 125 2.72 -17.88 -8.77
N SER A 126 1.60 -18.52 -8.44
CA SER A 126 0.55 -18.82 -9.42
C SER A 126 0.00 -17.53 -10.03
N PRO A 127 -0.24 -17.44 -11.35
CA PRO A 127 -0.86 -16.26 -11.95
C PRO A 127 -2.29 -16.01 -11.44
N LEU A 128 -2.95 -17.02 -10.86
CA LEU A 128 -4.25 -16.87 -10.20
C LEU A 128 -4.14 -16.07 -8.88
N CYS A 129 -2.96 -16.05 -8.27
CA CYS A 129 -2.62 -15.10 -7.23
C CYS A 129 -2.05 -13.82 -7.86
N ALA A 130 -2.95 -13.03 -8.44
CA ALA A 130 -2.55 -11.94 -9.32
C ALA A 130 -1.56 -10.96 -8.65
N HIS A 131 -0.59 -10.50 -9.43
CA HIS A 131 0.36 -9.48 -9.00
C HIS A 131 0.60 -8.45 -10.10
N VAL A 132 0.97 -7.25 -9.67
CA VAL A 132 1.32 -6.12 -10.54
C VAL A 132 2.77 -5.73 -10.29
N VAL A 133 3.48 -5.38 -11.35
CA VAL A 133 4.77 -4.70 -11.30
C VAL A 133 4.60 -3.33 -11.95
N LEU A 134 4.93 -2.28 -11.22
CA LEU A 134 4.96 -0.90 -11.72
C LEU A 134 6.41 -0.46 -11.84
N THR A 135 6.82 -0.07 -13.04
CA THR A 135 8.17 0.45 -13.30
C THR A 135 8.09 1.96 -13.53
N GLY A 136 9.08 2.70 -13.03
CA GLY A 136 9.10 4.15 -13.18
C GLY A 136 10.24 4.83 -12.43
N ASN A 137 10.01 6.08 -12.06
CA ASN A 137 10.97 6.89 -11.31
C ASN A 137 10.37 7.35 -9.98
N VAL A 138 11.13 7.24 -8.88
CA VAL A 138 10.72 7.81 -7.60
C VAL A 138 11.02 9.30 -7.59
N GLU A 139 10.00 10.11 -7.34
CA GLU A 139 10.08 11.56 -7.36
C GLU A 139 9.59 12.15 -6.05
N LYS A 140 10.20 13.26 -5.63
CA LYS A 140 9.77 14.01 -4.46
C LYS A 140 8.50 14.80 -4.77
N VAL A 141 7.49 14.68 -3.92
CA VAL A 141 6.25 15.45 -4.01
C VAL A 141 6.41 16.76 -3.22
N HIS A 142 6.00 17.87 -3.82
CA HIS A 142 6.01 19.17 -3.12
C HIS A 142 4.95 19.21 -2.01
N THR A 143 5.37 19.25 -0.75
CA THR A 143 4.49 19.18 0.44
C THR A 143 3.34 20.21 0.41
N ASN A 144 3.60 21.45 0.00
CA ASN A 144 2.60 22.52 0.01
C ASN A 144 1.64 22.49 -1.20
N SER A 145 1.81 21.55 -2.12
CA SER A 145 0.96 21.40 -3.29
C SER A 145 -0.37 20.68 -2.97
N LYS A 146 -1.32 20.70 -3.91
CA LYS A 146 -2.54 19.88 -3.80
C LYS A 146 -2.22 18.38 -3.76
N GLU A 147 -1.19 17.95 -4.50
CA GLU A 147 -0.72 16.56 -4.51
C GLU A 147 -0.06 16.17 -3.18
N GLY A 148 0.77 17.06 -2.60
CA GLY A 148 1.41 16.84 -1.29
C GLY A 148 0.40 16.58 -0.18
N ARG A 149 -0.63 17.43 -0.07
CA ARG A 149 -1.74 17.21 0.89
C ARG A 149 -2.52 15.93 0.64
N PHE A 150 -2.64 15.52 -0.63
CA PHE A 150 -3.29 14.26 -0.98
C PHE A 150 -2.42 13.06 -0.58
N ALA A 151 -1.12 13.10 -0.85
CA ALA A 151 -0.15 12.07 -0.47
C ALA A 151 -0.14 11.89 1.06
N GLU A 152 -0.01 12.98 1.81
CA GLU A 152 -0.04 12.99 3.28
C GLU A 152 -1.32 12.32 3.81
N LYS A 153 -2.49 12.78 3.36
CA LYS A 153 -3.77 12.20 3.78
C LYS A 153 -3.87 10.73 3.41
N SER A 154 -3.43 10.35 2.22
CA SER A 154 -3.51 8.98 1.71
C SER A 154 -2.62 8.02 2.49
N LEU A 155 -1.39 8.46 2.81
CA LEU A 155 -0.44 7.69 3.61
C LEU A 155 -0.91 7.59 5.05
N PHE A 156 -1.19 8.70 5.73
CA PHE A 156 -1.50 8.69 7.16
C PHE A 156 -2.85 8.03 7.48
N THR A 157 -3.81 8.02 6.54
CA THR A 157 -5.07 7.27 6.75
C THR A 157 -4.95 5.76 6.57
N ARG A 158 -3.94 5.29 5.83
CA ARG A 158 -3.65 3.85 5.67
C ARG A 158 -2.58 3.34 6.65
N HIS A 159 -1.67 4.24 7.05
CA HIS A 159 -0.54 3.98 7.93
C HIS A 159 -0.60 4.93 9.12
N PRO A 160 -1.49 4.66 10.11
CA PRO A 160 -1.74 5.58 11.22
C PRO A 160 -0.54 5.77 12.17
N GLU A 161 0.51 4.95 12.05
CA GLU A 161 1.76 5.09 12.80
C GLU A 161 2.69 6.16 12.22
N MET A 162 2.62 6.44 10.90
CA MET A 162 3.54 7.37 10.23
C MET A 162 3.60 8.79 10.82
N PRO A 163 2.49 9.39 11.30
CA PRO A 163 2.54 10.70 11.97
C PRO A 163 3.40 10.72 13.25
N ASP A 164 3.58 9.57 13.90
CA ASP A 164 4.32 9.42 15.15
C ASP A 164 5.78 9.02 14.93
N TRP A 165 6.22 8.82 13.69
CA TRP A 165 7.62 8.53 13.37
C TRP A 165 8.56 9.68 13.78
N PRO A 166 9.84 9.38 14.09
CA PRO A 166 10.78 10.37 14.62
C PRO A 166 10.93 11.59 13.70
N LYS A 167 10.60 12.78 14.23
CA LYS A 167 10.50 14.02 13.43
C LYS A 167 11.85 14.53 12.92
N ASP A 168 12.93 14.15 13.58
CA ASP A 168 14.31 14.52 13.26
C ASP A 168 14.91 13.68 12.11
N HIS A 169 14.17 12.67 11.60
CA HIS A 169 14.62 11.87 10.45
C HIS A 169 14.37 12.54 9.08
N GLY A 170 13.84 13.77 9.05
CA GLY A 170 13.75 14.56 7.80
C GLY A 170 12.82 13.96 6.74
N TRP A 171 11.67 13.43 7.16
CA TRP A 171 10.73 12.75 6.28
C TRP A 171 10.16 13.63 5.16
N TRP A 172 9.90 13.01 4.01
CA TRP A 172 9.30 13.66 2.85
C TRP A 172 8.38 12.72 2.07
N PHE A 173 7.41 13.28 1.35
CA PHE A 173 6.49 12.52 0.52
C PHE A 173 7.10 12.25 -0.85
N GLY A 174 7.17 10.98 -1.25
CA GLY A 174 7.57 10.55 -2.57
C GLY A 174 6.42 9.93 -3.35
N LYS A 175 6.56 9.84 -4.67
CA LYS A 175 5.67 9.07 -5.54
C LYS A 175 6.46 8.25 -6.54
N LEU A 176 5.88 7.17 -7.04
CA LEU A 176 6.36 6.52 -8.25
C LEU A 176 5.68 7.16 -9.47
N ASN A 177 6.46 7.83 -10.32
CA ASN A 177 6.05 8.26 -11.64
C ASN A 177 6.12 7.06 -12.60
N ILE A 178 4.97 6.44 -12.86
CA ILE A 178 4.87 5.16 -13.57
C ILE A 178 5.12 5.35 -15.06
N THR A 179 6.01 4.54 -15.63
CA THR A 179 6.29 4.47 -17.07
C THR A 179 5.76 3.18 -17.71
N GLU A 180 5.64 2.09 -16.94
CA GLU A 180 5.12 0.81 -17.41
C GLU A 180 4.33 0.08 -16.32
N VAL A 181 3.27 -0.61 -16.74
CA VAL A 181 2.43 -1.48 -15.90
C VAL A 181 2.51 -2.88 -16.46
N CYS A 182 2.92 -3.84 -15.63
CA CYS A 182 2.94 -5.25 -15.95
C CYS A 182 2.01 -5.99 -14.98
N VAL A 183 1.14 -6.84 -15.50
CA VAL A 183 0.15 -7.60 -14.71
C VAL A 183 0.27 -9.07 -15.06
N LEU A 184 0.38 -9.92 -14.03
CA LEU A 184 0.19 -11.35 -14.16
C LEU A 184 -1.02 -11.76 -13.33
N ASP A 185 -2.14 -12.03 -14.00
CA ASP A 185 -3.44 -12.29 -13.38
C ASP A 185 -4.17 -13.54 -13.93
N TYR A 186 -3.59 -14.20 -14.93
CA TYR A 186 -4.07 -15.46 -15.47
C TYR A 186 -3.00 -16.19 -16.28
N PHE A 187 -3.30 -17.41 -16.71
CA PHE A 187 -2.43 -18.17 -17.61
C PHE A 187 -2.27 -17.48 -18.97
N GLY A 188 -1.13 -17.72 -19.63
CA GLY A 188 -0.82 -17.14 -20.95
C GLY A 188 0.25 -16.04 -20.94
N GLY A 189 0.81 -15.72 -19.77
CA GLY A 189 1.89 -14.74 -19.62
C GLY A 189 1.41 -13.37 -19.14
N ALA A 190 2.36 -12.46 -18.99
CA ALA A 190 2.10 -11.11 -18.50
C ALA A 190 1.37 -10.24 -19.53
N LYS A 191 0.58 -9.30 -19.02
CA LYS A 191 -0.19 -8.32 -19.79
C LYS A 191 0.27 -6.91 -19.44
N TYR A 192 0.20 -6.00 -20.42
CA TYR A 192 0.78 -4.66 -20.32
C TYR A 192 -0.25 -3.59 -20.68
N PRO A 193 -1.17 -3.22 -19.75
CA PRO A 193 -2.10 -2.15 -20.02
C PRO A 193 -1.35 -0.82 -20.18
N THR A 194 -1.81 0.03 -21.09
CA THR A 194 -1.24 1.37 -21.25
C THR A 194 -1.48 2.21 -19.99
N LEU A 195 -0.64 3.23 -19.76
CA LEU A 195 -0.87 4.18 -18.66
C LEU A 195 -2.24 4.86 -18.75
N LYS A 196 -2.72 5.12 -19.98
CA LYS A 196 -4.06 5.69 -20.22
C LYS A 196 -5.16 4.77 -19.72
N GLU A 197 -5.08 3.47 -19.97
CA GLU A 197 -6.05 2.48 -19.49
C GLU A 197 -5.95 2.34 -17.96
N TYR A 198 -4.73 2.24 -17.42
CA TYR A 198 -4.46 2.16 -15.99
C TYR A 198 -5.07 3.32 -15.21
N PHE A 199 -4.82 4.56 -15.63
CA PHE A 199 -5.34 5.76 -14.95
C PHE A 199 -6.83 6.01 -15.20
N LYS A 200 -7.40 5.46 -16.29
CA LYS A 200 -8.85 5.55 -16.56
C LYS A 200 -9.66 4.55 -15.74
N ALA A 201 -9.11 3.39 -15.41
CA ALA A 201 -9.80 2.38 -14.61
C ALA A 201 -10.08 2.87 -13.18
N ASP A 202 -11.18 2.43 -12.57
CA ASP A 202 -11.51 2.71 -11.17
C ASP A 202 -11.47 1.40 -10.38
N PRO A 203 -10.63 1.27 -9.33
CA PRO A 203 -10.59 0.06 -8.52
C PRO A 203 -11.78 -0.08 -7.55
N LEU A 204 -12.61 0.95 -7.38
CA LEU A 204 -13.70 0.98 -6.40
C LEU A 204 -15.09 0.66 -6.97
N ILE A 205 -15.25 0.66 -8.30
CA ILE A 205 -16.51 0.37 -9.01
C ILE A 205 -16.26 -0.57 -10.17
#